data_AF-A0A7S1UV39-F1
#
_entry.id   AF-A0A7S1UV39-F1
#
_cell.length_a   1.000
_cell.length_b   1.000
_cell.length_c   1.000
_cell.angle_alpha   90.00
_cell.angle_beta   90.00
_cell.angle_gamma   90.00
#
_symmetry.space_group_name_H-M   'P 1'
#
loop_
_entity.id
_entity.type
_entity.pdbx_description
1 polymer ?
#
loop_
_entity_poly.entity_id
_entity_poly.type
_entity_poly.pdbx_seq_one_letter_code
_entity_poly.pdbx_strand_id
1 'polypeptide(L)'
;LEQLNISIHHHLSCDDAVAQIQVVWCLDQGEPPAFLEEISPKVVIERHTVNSLNERFRILEDDESTQTPTLGILSIDDDVLRPCTAIDSGFFRWTSHPERMVGFDARTHVHSDEHVWKYGYSSTTEHSNQYS
;
A
#
# COMPACT_ATOMS: atom_id res chain seq x y z
N LEU A 1 -14.64 -4.74 3.58
CA LEU A 1 -15.39 -4.64 2.30
C LEU A 1 -15.91 -3.24 2.03
N GLU A 2 -16.75 -2.66 2.89
CA GLU A 2 -17.23 -1.27 2.69
C GLU A 2 -16.07 -0.27 2.60
N GLN A 3 -15.13 -0.36 3.54
CA GLN A 3 -13.94 0.49 3.57
C GLN A 3 -13.06 0.34 2.32
N LEU A 4 -12.72 -0.89 1.95
CA LEU A 4 -12.04 -1.19 0.68
C LEU A 4 -12.77 -0.59 -0.53
N ASN A 5 -14.10 -0.71 -0.60
CA ASN A 5 -14.88 -0.16 -1.71
C ASN A 5 -14.76 1.37 -1.79
N ILE A 6 -14.85 2.05 -0.65
CA ILE A 6 -14.62 3.51 -0.56
C ILE A 6 -13.20 3.86 -1.01
N SER A 7 -12.20 3.11 -0.55
CA SER A 7 -10.80 3.32 -0.91
C SER A 7 -10.57 3.16 -2.42
N ILE A 8 -11.10 2.09 -3.03
CA ILE A 8 -11.01 1.88 -4.49
C ILE A 8 -11.65 3.04 -5.24
N HIS A 9 -12.89 3.43 -4.91
CA HIS A 9 -13.57 4.52 -5.59
C HIS A 9 -12.83 5.86 -5.46
N HIS A 10 -12.31 6.16 -4.27
CA HIS A 10 -11.52 7.37 -4.03
C HIS A 10 -10.25 7.38 -4.89
N HIS A 11 -9.46 6.31 -4.86
CA HIS A 11 -8.20 6.25 -5.60
C HIS A 11 -8.39 6.14 -7.11
N LEU A 12 -9.48 5.53 -7.58
CA LEU A 12 -9.85 5.53 -9.00
C LEU A 12 -10.16 6.94 -9.53
N SER A 13 -10.65 7.85 -8.68
CA SER A 13 -10.91 9.23 -9.07
C SER A 13 -9.63 10.06 -9.31
N CYS A 14 -8.46 9.51 -8.98
CA CYS A 14 -7.16 10.14 -9.22
C CYS A 14 -6.66 9.80 -10.64
N ASP A 15 -7.40 10.25 -11.66
CA ASP A 15 -7.26 9.79 -13.05
C ASP A 15 -5.85 9.91 -13.65
N ASP A 16 -5.13 10.99 -13.33
CA ASP A 16 -3.77 11.25 -13.82
C ASP A 16 -2.67 10.60 -12.96
N ALA A 17 -3.01 10.20 -11.73
CA ALA A 17 -2.05 9.70 -10.73
C ALA A 17 -1.99 8.17 -10.68
N VAL A 18 -3.12 7.50 -10.95
CA VAL A 18 -3.30 6.06 -10.73
C VAL A 18 -3.58 5.34 -12.05
N ALA A 19 -2.60 4.55 -12.48
CA ALA A 19 -2.69 3.73 -13.69
C ALA A 19 -3.54 2.46 -13.48
N GLN A 20 -3.36 1.79 -12.35
CA GLN A 20 -4.04 0.54 -11.96
C GLN A 20 -4.13 0.46 -10.44
N ILE A 21 -5.15 -0.22 -9.93
CA ILE A 21 -5.27 -0.61 -8.52
C ILE A 21 -5.21 -2.13 -8.46
N GLN A 22 -4.20 -2.65 -7.77
CA GLN A 22 -4.08 -4.07 -7.46
C GLN A 22 -4.57 -4.30 -6.04
N VAL A 23 -5.61 -5.13 -5.90
CA VAL A 23 -6.16 -5.52 -4.61
C VAL A 23 -5.56 -6.87 -4.22
N VAL A 24 -4.69 -6.85 -3.22
CA VAL A 24 -4.13 -8.07 -2.62
C VAL A 24 -5.19 -8.72 -1.74
N TRP A 25 -5.85 -9.74 -2.28
CA TRP A 25 -6.90 -10.47 -1.60
C TRP A 25 -6.32 -11.73 -0.92
N CYS A 26 -6.13 -11.66 0.39
CA CYS A 26 -5.49 -12.71 1.19
C CYS A 26 -6.41 -13.33 2.25
N LEU A 27 -7.74 -13.23 2.08
CA LEU A 27 -8.69 -13.84 3.02
C LEU A 27 -8.79 -15.36 2.80
N ASP A 28 -8.34 -16.12 3.80
CA ASP A 28 -8.17 -17.59 3.74
C ASP A 28 -9.45 -18.39 3.36
N GLN A 29 -10.64 -17.80 3.41
CA GLN A 29 -11.92 -18.53 3.23
C GLN A 29 -12.96 -17.84 2.34
N GLY A 30 -12.58 -16.87 1.51
CA GLY A 30 -13.56 -16.21 0.64
C GLY A 30 -12.97 -15.80 -0.69
N GLU A 31 -13.71 -16.03 -1.78
CA GLU A 31 -13.43 -15.34 -3.04
C GLU A 31 -13.69 -13.83 -2.86
N PRO A 32 -12.91 -12.96 -3.52
CA PRO A 32 -13.23 -11.55 -3.61
C PRO A 32 -14.65 -11.39 -4.17
N PRO A 33 -15.46 -10.47 -3.62
CA PRO A 33 -16.77 -10.20 -4.20
C PRO A 33 -16.66 -9.80 -5.67
N ALA A 34 -17.48 -10.42 -6.53
CA ALA A 34 -17.46 -10.20 -7.98
C ALA A 34 -17.57 -8.71 -8.37
N PHE A 35 -18.30 -7.92 -7.58
CA PHE A 35 -18.46 -6.49 -7.84
C PHE A 35 -17.12 -5.75 -7.90
N LEU A 36 -16.07 -6.21 -7.20
CA LEU A 36 -14.76 -5.53 -7.21
C LEU A 36 -14.13 -5.50 -8.60
N GLU A 37 -14.28 -6.57 -9.37
CA GLU A 37 -13.80 -6.67 -10.76
C GLU A 37 -14.69 -5.86 -11.72
N GLU A 38 -15.95 -5.62 -11.35
CA GLU A 38 -16.92 -4.84 -12.13
C GLU A 38 -16.77 -3.32 -11.93
N ILE A 39 -16.05 -2.85 -10.91
CA ILE A 39 -15.90 -1.42 -10.59
C ILE A 39 -15.25 -0.67 -11.76
N SER A 40 -14.14 -1.18 -12.29
CA SER A 40 -13.34 -0.52 -13.32
C SER A 40 -12.34 -1.49 -13.93
N PRO A 41 -12.02 -1.39 -15.23
CA PRO A 41 -10.95 -2.18 -15.85
C PRO A 41 -9.55 -1.87 -15.28
N LYS A 42 -9.41 -0.78 -14.51
CA LYS A 42 -8.17 -0.46 -13.78
C LYS A 42 -8.01 -1.27 -12.48
N VAL A 43 -9.04 -2.00 -12.03
CA VAL A 43 -8.97 -2.80 -10.80
C VAL A 43 -8.60 -4.24 -11.15
N VAL A 44 -7.52 -4.74 -10.57
CA VAL A 44 -7.05 -6.12 -10.69
C VAL A 44 -7.03 -6.74 -9.31
N ILE A 45 -7.47 -7.99 -9.20
CA ILE A 45 -7.51 -8.71 -7.92
C ILE A 45 -6.44 -9.79 -7.91
N GLU A 46 -5.48 -9.64 -7.02
CA GLU A 46 -4.44 -10.64 -6.77
C GLU A 46 -4.96 -11.59 -5.70
N ARG A 47 -5.03 -12.88 -6.02
CA ARG A 47 -5.56 -13.90 -5.10
C ARG A 47 -4.41 -14.61 -4.42
N HIS A 48 -4.28 -14.41 -3.11
CA HIS A 48 -3.23 -15.00 -2.31
C HIS A 48 -3.80 -16.06 -1.37
N THR A 49 -3.15 -17.22 -1.30
CA THR A 49 -3.58 -18.35 -0.47
C THR A 49 -3.09 -18.28 0.97
N VAL A 50 -2.27 -17.27 1.29
CA VAL A 50 -1.68 -17.07 2.61
C VAL A 50 -2.14 -15.72 3.15
N ASN A 51 -2.84 -15.71 4.28
CA ASN A 51 -3.16 -14.48 5.00
C ASN A 51 -1.94 -13.94 5.76
N SER A 52 -1.09 -13.17 5.07
CA SER A 52 0.12 -12.55 5.62
C SER A 52 0.29 -11.13 5.13
N LEU A 53 0.76 -10.24 6.02
CA LEU A 53 1.13 -8.86 5.67
C LEU A 53 2.22 -8.78 4.60
N ASN A 54 2.99 -9.85 4.43
CA ASN A 54 4.09 -9.89 3.46
C ASN A 54 3.62 -10.18 2.03
N GLU A 55 2.39 -10.65 1.83
CA GLU A 55 1.91 -11.00 0.49
C GLU A 55 1.92 -9.81 -0.47
N ARG A 56 1.70 -8.58 0.01
CA ARG A 56 1.77 -7.35 -0.80
C ARG A 56 3.17 -7.01 -1.35
N PHE A 57 4.21 -7.70 -0.91
CA PHE A 57 5.59 -7.53 -1.40
C PHE A 57 6.00 -8.65 -2.35
N ARG A 58 5.12 -9.60 -2.63
CA ARG A 58 5.40 -10.73 -3.50
C ARG A 58 5.54 -10.25 -4.94
N ILE A 59 6.55 -10.75 -5.63
CA ILE A 59 6.69 -10.53 -7.07
C ILE A 59 5.89 -11.61 -7.79
N LEU A 60 4.87 -11.21 -8.55
CA LEU A 60 3.98 -12.10 -9.30
C LEU A 60 4.41 -12.18 -10.77
N GLU A 61 5.55 -12.82 -11.04
CA GLU A 61 6.11 -12.92 -12.41
C GLU A 61 5.37 -13.92 -13.30
N ASP A 62 4.69 -14.91 -12.69
CA ASP A 62 4.06 -16.02 -13.41
C ASP A 62 2.66 -15.68 -13.98
N ASP A 63 2.08 -14.55 -13.59
CA ASP A 63 0.74 -14.12 -14.00
C ASP A 63 0.79 -12.72 -14.64
N GLU A 64 0.79 -12.69 -15.97
CA GLU A 64 0.79 -11.46 -16.78
C GLU A 64 -0.36 -10.51 -16.42
N SER A 65 -1.49 -11.02 -15.92
CA SER A 65 -2.64 -10.19 -15.54
C SER A 65 -2.40 -9.38 -14.25
N THR A 66 -1.43 -9.81 -13.44
CA THR A 66 -1.05 -9.16 -12.17
C THR A 66 0.27 -8.37 -12.27
N GLN A 67 0.87 -8.32 -13.46
CA GLN A 67 2.06 -7.50 -13.66
C GLN A 67 1.74 -6.01 -13.50
N THR A 68 2.56 -5.32 -12.72
CA THR A 68 2.41 -3.89 -12.48
C THR A 68 2.73 -3.11 -13.76
N PRO A 69 1.85 -2.22 -14.24
CA PRO A 69 2.07 -1.49 -15.49
C PRO A 69 3.07 -0.33 -15.34
N THR A 70 3.57 -0.08 -14.12
CA THR A 70 4.37 1.09 -13.77
C THR A 70 5.54 0.71 -12.86
N LEU A 71 6.66 1.42 -12.99
CA LEU A 71 7.80 1.27 -12.08
C LEU A 71 7.52 1.80 -10.66
N GLY A 72 6.69 2.83 -10.55
CA GLY A 72 6.33 3.41 -9.25
C GLY A 72 5.15 2.66 -8.65
N ILE A 73 5.33 2.15 -7.43
CA ILE A 73 4.29 1.44 -6.68
C ILE A 73 3.87 2.29 -5.48
N LEU A 74 2.57 2.59 -5.40
CA LEU A 74 1.95 3.14 -4.20
C LEU A 74 1.35 1.98 -3.39
N SER A 75 1.97 1.64 -2.26
CA SER A 75 1.39 0.72 -1.28
C SER A 75 0.61 1.52 -0.23
N ILE A 76 -0.68 1.25 -0.09
CA ILE A 76 -1.57 1.91 0.87
C ILE A 76 -2.47 0.87 1.53
N ASP A 77 -2.77 1.06 2.82
CA ASP A 77 -3.69 0.20 3.55
C ASP A 77 -5.15 0.53 3.14
N ASP A 78 -6.06 -0.45 3.20
CA ASP A 78 -7.43 -0.29 2.68
C ASP A 78 -8.28 0.69 3.49
N ASP A 79 -7.83 1.03 4.70
CA ASP A 79 -8.42 1.99 5.62
C ASP A 79 -7.85 3.41 5.52
N VAL A 80 -6.84 3.64 4.68
CA VAL A 80 -6.20 4.94 4.51
C VAL A 80 -6.63 5.60 3.21
N LEU A 81 -7.06 6.87 3.30
CA LEU A 81 -7.36 7.71 2.15
C LEU A 81 -6.35 8.85 2.06
N ARG A 82 -5.69 8.98 0.89
CA ARG A 82 -4.81 10.12 0.60
C ARG A 82 -5.40 10.97 -0.53
N PRO A 83 -5.51 12.30 -0.38
CA PRO A 83 -6.00 13.16 -1.46
C PRO A 83 -5.20 12.96 -2.75
N CYS A 84 -5.84 13.01 -3.92
CA CYS A 84 -5.17 12.80 -5.21
C CYS A 84 -3.96 13.74 -5.38
N THR A 85 -4.08 15.01 -4.95
CA THR A 85 -2.97 15.98 -4.99
C THR A 85 -1.77 15.57 -4.16
N ALA A 86 -1.98 14.85 -3.05
CA ALA A 86 -0.91 14.31 -2.22
C ALA A 86 -0.24 13.10 -2.89
N ILE A 87 -1.02 12.23 -3.55
CA ILE A 87 -0.52 11.11 -4.34
C ILE A 87 0.32 11.61 -5.51
N ASP A 88 -0.20 12.56 -6.30
CA ASP A 88 0.53 13.22 -7.40
C ASP A 88 1.84 13.84 -6.94
N SER A 89 1.78 14.62 -5.85
CA SER A 89 2.96 15.26 -5.29
C SER A 89 3.99 14.24 -4.79
N GLY A 90 3.53 13.15 -4.19
CA GLY A 90 4.38 12.04 -3.73
C GLY A 90 5.05 11.33 -4.90
N PHE A 91 4.28 11.00 -5.94
CA PHE A 91 4.80 10.37 -7.15
C PHE A 91 5.81 11.27 -7.87
N PHE A 92 5.54 12.56 -8.02
CA PHE A 92 6.49 13.51 -8.61
C PHE A 92 7.81 13.62 -7.83
N ARG A 93 7.76 13.52 -6.49
CA ARG A 93 8.98 13.46 -5.67
C ARG A 93 9.73 12.14 -5.86
N TRP A 94 9.00 11.03 -5.96
CA TRP A 94 9.56 9.71 -6.21
C TRP A 94 10.24 9.63 -7.57
N THR A 95 9.65 10.19 -8.65
CA THR A 95 10.28 10.17 -9.99
C THR A 95 11.60 10.93 -10.05
N SER A 96 11.84 11.87 -9.13
CA SER A 96 13.12 12.57 -9.00
C SER A 96 14.19 11.74 -8.27
N HIS A 97 13.79 10.74 -7.47
CA HIS A 97 14.67 9.86 -6.67
C HIS A 97 14.09 8.44 -6.57
N PRO A 98 13.97 7.70 -7.69
CA PRO A 98 13.27 6.42 -7.73
C PRO A 98 13.95 5.32 -6.87
N GLU A 99 15.21 5.54 -6.47
CA GLU A 99 15.94 4.67 -5.56
C GLU A 99 15.52 4.79 -4.09
N ARG A 100 14.62 5.73 -3.75
CA ARG A 100 14.18 6.01 -2.38
C ARG A 100 12.68 5.80 -2.22
N MET A 101 12.28 5.38 -1.02
CA MET A 101 10.88 5.40 -0.62
C MET A 101 10.43 6.83 -0.31
N VAL A 102 9.29 7.23 -0.87
CA VAL A 102 8.58 8.46 -0.50
C VAL A 102 7.30 8.04 0.22
N GLY A 103 7.05 8.59 1.40
CA GLY A 103 5.92 8.22 2.24
C GLY A 103 5.36 9.40 3.03
N PHE A 104 4.14 9.24 3.52
CA PHE A 104 3.41 10.29 4.25
C PHE A 104 3.59 10.20 5.76
N ASP A 105 3.76 8.98 6.29
CA ASP A 105 3.78 8.73 7.73
C ASP A 105 5.18 8.35 8.21
N ALA A 106 6.04 9.35 8.36
CA ALA A 106 7.43 9.14 8.77
C ALA A 106 7.53 8.55 10.19
N ARG A 107 8.41 7.55 10.33
CA ARG A 107 8.78 6.93 11.61
C ARG A 107 10.27 7.07 11.83
N THR A 108 10.68 7.01 13.10
CA THR A 108 12.08 7.06 13.51
C THR A 108 12.37 5.94 14.48
N HIS A 109 13.65 5.62 14.63
CA HIS A 109 14.14 4.75 15.68
C HIS A 109 15.24 5.47 16.46
N VAL A 110 15.28 5.27 17.77
CA VAL A 110 16.29 5.85 18.64
C VAL A 110 16.97 4.73 19.44
N HIS A 111 18.29 4.80 19.53
CA HIS A 111 19.08 3.91 20.36
C HIS A 111 19.09 4.46 21.79
N SER A 112 18.66 3.66 22.77
CA SER A 112 18.77 4.03 24.18
C SER A 112 20.15 3.67 24.75
N ASP A 113 20.53 4.33 25.85
CA ASP A 113 21.76 4.01 26.59
C ASP A 113 21.79 2.57 27.13
N GLU A 114 20.63 1.92 27.20
CA GLU A 114 20.47 0.51 27.61
C GLU A 114 20.68 -0.49 26.45
N HIS A 115 21.18 -0.04 25.29
CA HIS A 115 21.35 -0.85 24.08
C HIS A 115 20.03 -1.39 23.51
N VAL A 116 18.94 -0.64 23.70
CA VAL A 116 17.60 -1.00 23.22
C VAL A 116 17.18 -0.03 22.13
N TRP A 117 16.67 -0.55 21.01
CA TRP A 117 16.06 0.28 19.97
C TRP A 117 14.61 0.57 20.31
N LYS A 118 14.24 1.85 20.33
CA LYS A 118 12.85 2.31 20.42
C LYS A 118 12.38 2.79 19.05
N TYR A 119 11.16 2.46 18.67
CA TYR A 119 10.50 2.93 17.45
C TYR A 119 9.49 4.04 17.79
N GLY A 120 9.11 4.88 16.83
CA GLY A 120 8.14 5.94 17.10
C GLY A 120 7.86 6.81 15.89
N TYR A 121 6.92 7.73 16.04
CA TYR A 121 6.67 8.74 15.01
C TYR A 121 7.77 9.79 15.03
N SER A 122 8.10 10.34 13.86
CA SER A 122 9.08 11.43 13.82
C SER A 122 8.61 12.68 14.56
N SER A 123 7.30 12.83 14.78
CA SER A 123 6.65 13.93 15.51
C SER A 123 6.46 13.68 17.01
N THR A 124 6.54 12.43 17.47
CA THR A 124 6.38 12.06 18.89
C THR A 124 7.40 11.00 19.25
N THR A 125 8.38 11.43 20.04
CA THR A 125 9.22 10.52 20.82
C THR A 125 8.30 9.57 21.61
N GLU A 126 8.55 8.27 21.47
CA GLU A 126 8.05 7.13 22.27
C GLU A 126 6.78 6.39 21.80
N HIS A 127 7.00 5.29 21.05
CA HIS A 127 6.20 4.07 21.15
C HIS A 127 7.14 2.84 21.13
N SER A 128 7.56 2.36 22.31
CA SER A 128 8.38 1.15 22.37
C SER A 128 7.55 -0.09 22.07
N ASN A 129 7.76 -0.71 20.90
CA ASN A 129 7.28 -2.07 20.65
C ASN A 129 8.32 -3.06 21.21
N GLN A 130 7.90 -3.91 22.16
CA GLN A 130 8.65 -5.10 22.56
C GLN A 130 8.09 -6.29 21.77
N TYR A 131 8.93 -6.98 21.01
CA TYR A 131 8.60 -8.27 20.43
C TYR A 131 9.11 -9.37 21.36
N SER A 132 8.20 -10.25 21.78
CA SER A 132 8.46 -11.47 22.55
C SER A 132 8.91 -12.61 21.66
#